data_AF-A0A957EFX2-F1
#
_entry.id   AF-A0A957EFX2-F1
#
_cell.length_a   1.000
_cell.length_b   1.000
_cell.length_c   1.000
_cell.angle_alpha   90.00
_cell.angle_beta   90.00
_cell.angle_gamma   90.00
#
_symmetry.space_group_name_H-M   'P 1'
#
loop_
_entity.id
_entity.type
_entity.pdbx_description
1 polymer ?
#
loop_
_entity_poly.entity_id
_entity_poly.type
_entity_poly.pdbx_seq_one_letter_code
_entity_poly.pdbx_strand_id
1 'polypeptide(L)'
;RPYISPRITQLYHTGVCIYFTHGFSTMGVDNPDEVFSEIEHSLRETIMAAGGSISHHHGVGKIRKDFMPYTISPAAIQLVKEIKKANDPQNIFGIRNNIFAESAKADSVAEPNS
;
A
#
# COMPACT_ATOMS: atom_id res chain seq x y z
N ARG A 1 -20.86 -1.98 15.48
CA ARG A 1 -19.74 -1.04 15.75
C ARG A 1 -18.44 -1.75 15.38
N PRO A 2 -17.57 -1.16 14.55
CA PRO A 2 -16.26 -1.75 14.24
C PRO A 2 -15.36 -1.74 15.48
N TYR A 3 -14.53 -2.76 15.60
CA TYR A 3 -13.44 -2.88 16.57
C TYR A 3 -12.18 -2.27 15.96
N ILE A 4 -11.47 -1.42 16.72
CA ILE A 4 -10.16 -0.87 16.37
C ILE A 4 -9.33 -0.80 17.65
N SER A 5 -8.11 -1.31 17.62
CA SER A 5 -7.19 -1.34 18.75
C SER A 5 -5.76 -1.07 18.28
N PRO A 6 -5.18 0.10 18.62
CA PRO A 6 -3.78 0.41 18.36
C PRO A 6 -2.87 -0.08 19.50
N ARG A 7 -1.65 -0.47 19.16
CA ARG A 7 -0.56 -0.70 20.12
C ARG A 7 0.78 -0.26 19.55
N ILE A 8 1.66 0.25 20.39
CA ILE A 8 3.04 0.53 20.01
C ILE A 8 3.85 -0.76 20.16
N THR A 9 4.48 -1.23 19.08
CA THR A 9 5.20 -2.52 19.04
C THR A 9 6.71 -2.38 18.98
N GLN A 10 7.22 -1.26 18.46
CA GLN A 10 8.64 -0.93 18.43
C GLN A 10 8.85 0.55 18.73
N LEU A 11 9.97 0.86 19.37
CA LEU A 11 10.45 2.22 19.64
C LEU A 11 11.78 2.44 18.91
N TYR A 12 11.93 3.63 18.35
CA TYR A 12 13.15 4.09 17.69
C TYR A 12 13.46 5.51 18.16
N HIS A 13 14.68 5.98 17.94
CA HIS A 13 15.06 7.36 18.25
C HIS A 13 14.19 8.39 17.50
N THR A 14 13.73 8.05 16.30
CA THR A 14 13.01 8.96 15.40
C THR A 14 11.51 8.67 15.29
N GLY A 15 10.97 7.72 16.07
CA GLY A 15 9.55 7.37 16.00
C GLY A 15 9.20 6.01 16.60
N VAL A 16 8.02 5.52 16.26
CA VAL A 16 7.48 4.25 16.78
C VAL A 16 6.80 3.46 15.67
N CYS A 17 6.71 2.15 15.82
CA CYS A 17 5.80 1.33 15.03
C CYS A 17 4.46 1.21 15.78
N ILE A 18 3.38 1.65 15.13
CA ILE A 18 2.01 1.46 15.62
C ILE A 18 1.38 0.30 14.84
N TYR A 19 0.90 -0.70 15.56
CA TYR A 19 0.17 -1.83 15.01
C TYR A 19 -1.31 -1.68 15.33
N PHE A 20 -2.16 -1.65 14.29
CA PHE A 20 -3.61 -1.61 14.43
C PHE A 20 -4.19 -3.01 14.22
N THR A 21 -5.08 -3.42 15.12
CA THR A 21 -6.00 -4.52 14.88
C THR A 21 -7.39 -3.92 14.69
N HIS A 22 -8.05 -4.23 13.58
CA HIS A 22 -9.43 -3.82 13.34
C HIS A 22 -10.30 -4.99 12.89
N GLY A 23 -11.61 -4.83 13.00
CA GLY A 23 -12.58 -5.81 12.54
C GLY A 23 -14.00 -5.29 12.64
N PHE A 24 -14.92 -5.86 11.90
CA PHE A 24 -16.34 -5.51 11.95
C PHE A 24 -17.19 -6.76 11.74
N SER A 25 -18.48 -6.69 12.10
CA SER A 25 -19.41 -7.78 11.83
C SER A 25 -19.84 -7.73 10.37
N THR A 26 -19.71 -8.85 9.66
CA THR A 26 -20.11 -8.99 8.26
C THR A 26 -21.59 -9.36 8.10
N MET A 27 -22.33 -9.52 9.21
CA MET A 27 -23.75 -9.89 9.18
C MET A 27 -24.57 -8.79 8.51
N GLY A 28 -25.24 -9.13 7.40
CA GLY A 28 -26.05 -8.18 6.64
C GLY A 28 -25.24 -7.16 5.83
N VAL A 29 -23.94 -7.40 5.64
CA VAL A 29 -23.08 -6.61 4.75
C VAL A 29 -22.97 -7.32 3.41
N ASP A 30 -23.39 -6.66 2.34
CA ASP A 30 -23.18 -7.14 0.98
C ASP A 30 -21.69 -6.99 0.61
N ASN A 31 -21.13 -7.99 -0.08
CA ASN A 31 -19.72 -8.04 -0.51
C ASN A 31 -18.72 -7.66 0.61
N PRO A 32 -18.72 -8.37 1.75
CA PRO A 32 -17.97 -7.97 2.94
C PRO A 32 -16.46 -7.91 2.73
N ASP A 33 -15.93 -8.65 1.75
CA ASP A 33 -14.52 -8.63 1.35
C ASP A 33 -14.14 -7.34 0.61
N GLU A 34 -15.01 -6.85 -0.29
CA GLU A 34 -14.82 -5.56 -0.95
C GLU A 34 -14.87 -4.42 0.07
N VAL A 35 -15.88 -4.44 0.95
CA VAL A 35 -16.03 -3.46 2.04
C VAL A 35 -14.80 -3.49 2.96
N PHE A 36 -14.31 -4.68 3.33
CA PHE A 36 -13.09 -4.78 4.15
C PHE A 36 -11.86 -4.22 3.41
N SER A 37 -11.73 -4.47 2.11
CA SER A 37 -10.64 -3.96 1.27
C SER A 37 -10.67 -2.42 1.19
N GLU A 38 -11.86 -1.83 1.03
CA GLU A 38 -12.04 -0.37 1.02
C GLU A 38 -11.70 0.25 2.38
N ILE A 39 -12.14 -0.37 3.48
CA ILE A 39 -11.77 0.07 4.83
C ILE A 39 -10.24 0.02 5.02
N GLU A 40 -9.59 -1.07 4.63
CA GLU A 40 -8.12 -1.20 4.68
C GLU A 40 -7.41 -0.13 3.83
N HIS A 41 -7.94 0.19 2.65
CA HIS A 41 -7.40 1.22 1.78
C HIS A 41 -7.53 2.60 2.42
N SER A 42 -8.72 2.96 2.91
CA SER A 42 -9.01 4.25 3.54
C SER A 42 -8.25 4.45 4.86
N LEU A 43 -8.10 3.39 5.66
CA LEU A 43 -7.22 3.40 6.84
C LEU A 43 -5.78 3.75 6.46
N ARG A 44 -5.28 3.21 5.34
CA ARG A 44 -3.92 3.48 4.87
C ARG A 44 -3.75 4.91 4.36
N GLU A 45 -4.71 5.41 3.58
CA GLU A 45 -4.73 6.83 3.15
C GLU A 45 -4.65 7.75 4.37
N THR A 46 -5.45 7.46 5.40
CA THR A 46 -5.48 8.23 6.65
C THR A 46 -4.12 8.18 7.37
N ILE A 47 -3.50 7.00 7.47
CA ILE A 47 -2.17 6.84 8.09
C ILE A 47 -1.13 7.67 7.33
N MET A 48 -1.13 7.62 6.00
CA MET A 48 -0.15 8.34 5.17
C MET A 48 -0.38 9.85 5.22
N ALA A 49 -1.62 10.31 5.18
CA ALA A 49 -1.98 11.73 5.34
C ALA A 49 -1.54 12.28 6.71
N ALA A 50 -1.52 11.44 7.74
CA ALA A 50 -1.01 11.77 9.08
C ALA A 50 0.53 11.68 9.21
N GLY A 51 1.25 11.42 8.12
CA GLY A 51 2.73 11.32 8.11
C GLY A 51 3.28 9.93 8.45
N GLY A 52 2.43 8.91 8.54
CA GLY A 52 2.85 7.52 8.71
C GLY A 52 3.43 6.92 7.43
N SER A 53 4.26 5.89 7.57
CA SER A 53 4.79 5.14 6.42
C SER A 53 3.76 4.15 5.86
N ILE A 54 3.94 3.74 4.59
CA ILE A 54 3.08 2.75 3.91
C ILE A 54 3.05 1.39 4.62
N SER A 55 4.14 0.99 5.26
CA SER A 55 4.32 -0.28 5.96
C SER A 55 5.60 -0.21 6.78
N HIS A 56 5.57 -0.75 8.00
CA HIS A 56 6.78 -0.92 8.80
C HIS A 56 7.53 -2.21 8.43
N HIS A 57 6.82 -3.35 8.40
CA HIS A 57 7.45 -4.66 8.22
C HIS A 57 6.64 -5.66 7.37
N HIS A 58 5.34 -5.44 7.11
CA HIS A 58 4.54 -6.34 6.28
C HIS A 58 4.86 -6.23 4.77
N GLY A 59 5.64 -5.23 4.36
CA GLY A 59 5.89 -4.92 2.96
C GLY A 59 4.66 -4.41 2.23
N VAL A 60 4.74 -4.39 0.90
CA VAL A 60 3.76 -3.74 0.01
C VAL A 60 2.94 -4.77 -0.76
N GLY A 61 3.59 -5.70 -1.48
CA GLY A 61 2.88 -6.70 -2.27
C GLY A 61 1.98 -6.05 -3.32
N LYS A 62 0.80 -6.64 -3.57
CA LYS A 62 -0.22 -6.03 -4.44
C LYS A 62 -1.20 -5.13 -3.66
N ILE A 63 -1.45 -5.48 -2.39
CA ILE A 63 -2.44 -4.82 -1.51
C ILE A 63 -2.09 -3.34 -1.25
N ARG A 64 -0.82 -2.98 -1.35
CA ARG A 64 -0.34 -1.62 -1.07
C ARG A 64 0.20 -0.88 -2.29
N LYS A 65 0.08 -1.46 -3.49
CA LYS A 65 0.75 -0.96 -4.71
C LYS A 65 0.38 0.48 -5.04
N ASP A 66 -0.87 0.87 -4.82
CA ASP A 66 -1.40 2.19 -5.23
C ASP A 66 -0.75 3.34 -4.43
N PHE A 67 -0.11 3.03 -3.30
CA PHE A 67 0.58 3.99 -2.45
C PHE A 67 2.08 4.12 -2.76
N MET A 68 2.63 3.26 -3.62
CA MET A 68 4.05 3.26 -3.97
C MET A 68 4.54 4.58 -4.58
N PRO A 69 3.80 5.24 -5.49
CA PRO A 69 4.25 6.50 -6.08
C PRO A 69 4.47 7.62 -5.06
N TYR A 70 3.82 7.57 -3.89
CA TYR A 70 4.00 8.54 -2.81
C TYR A 70 5.18 8.22 -1.88
N THR A 71 5.74 7.01 -1.97
CA THR A 71 6.79 6.53 -1.05
C THR A 71 8.16 6.48 -1.71
N ILE A 72 8.23 6.24 -3.03
CA ILE A 72 9.49 6.17 -3.77
C ILE A 72 9.44 7.05 -5.02
N SER A 73 10.56 7.68 -5.35
CA SER A 73 10.63 8.59 -6.49
C SER A 73 10.51 7.85 -7.83
N PRO A 74 10.04 8.53 -8.90
CA PRO A 74 9.98 7.93 -10.24
C PRO A 74 11.32 7.35 -10.72
N ALA A 75 12.44 8.00 -10.39
CA ALA A 75 13.78 7.51 -10.71
C ALA A 75 14.12 6.20 -9.98
N ALA A 76 13.76 6.08 -8.69
CA ALA A 76 13.95 4.84 -7.94
C ALA A 76 13.06 3.70 -8.49
N ILE A 77 11.83 4.01 -8.89
CA ILE A 77 10.95 3.06 -9.58
C ILE A 77 11.62 2.53 -10.84
N GLN A 78 12.17 3.42 -11.68
CA GLN A 78 12.82 3.02 -12.92
C GLN A 78 14.06 2.18 -12.65
N LEU A 79 14.88 2.54 -11.67
CA LEU A 79 16.05 1.76 -11.26
C LEU A 79 15.65 0.32 -10.89
N VAL A 80 14.61 0.14 -10.08
CA VAL A 80 14.13 -1.20 -9.68
C VAL A 80 13.62 -1.98 -10.90
N LYS A 81 12.95 -1.33 -11.85
CA LYS A 81 12.49 -1.95 -13.10
C LYS A 81 13.67 -2.44 -13.95
N GLU A 82 14.71 -1.64 -14.12
CA GLU A 82 15.90 -2.03 -14.89
C GLU A 82 16.66 -3.19 -14.23
N ILE A 83 16.80 -3.16 -12.88
CA ILE A 83 17.39 -4.28 -12.14
C ILE A 83 16.61 -5.58 -12.38
N LYS A 84 15.27 -5.54 -12.29
CA LYS A 84 14.41 -6.69 -12.55
C LYS A 84 14.58 -7.20 -13.98
N LYS A 85 14.59 -6.31 -14.97
CA LYS A 85 14.75 -6.67 -16.39
C LYS A 85 16.11 -7.32 -16.67
N ALA A 86 17.18 -6.81 -16.07
CA ALA A 86 18.52 -7.36 -16.24
C ALA A 86 18.67 -8.77 -15.62
N ASN A 87 18.08 -8.99 -14.44
CA ASN A 87 18.22 -10.25 -13.71
C ASN A 87 17.19 -11.32 -14.09
N ASP A 88 15.99 -10.92 -14.51
CA ASP A 88 14.89 -11.83 -14.86
C ASP A 88 14.15 -11.33 -16.12
N PRO A 89 14.82 -11.35 -17.29
CA PRO A 89 14.29 -10.81 -18.54
C PRO A 89 13.04 -11.56 -19.04
N GLN A 90 12.90 -12.84 -18.68
CA GLN A 90 11.74 -13.67 -19.02
C GLN A 90 10.63 -13.57 -17.97
N ASN A 91 10.85 -12.79 -16.91
CA ASN A 91 9.92 -12.61 -15.80
C ASN A 91 9.43 -13.93 -15.17
N ILE A 92 10.36 -14.88 -14.97
CA ILE A 92 10.12 -16.16 -14.29
C ILE A 92 9.56 -15.91 -12.88
N PHE A 93 10.10 -14.91 -12.16
CA PHE A 93 9.55 -14.44 -10.89
C PHE A 93 8.44 -13.40 -11.12
N GLY A 94 7.38 -13.83 -11.82
CA GLY A 94 6.33 -12.98 -12.38
C GLY A 94 5.16 -12.65 -11.46
N ILE A 95 5.33 -12.66 -10.14
CA ILE A 95 4.23 -12.43 -9.18
C ILE A 95 3.68 -11.00 -9.21
N ARG A 96 4.36 -10.06 -9.88
CA ARG A 96 3.94 -8.65 -10.06
C ARG A 96 3.59 -7.95 -8.73
N ASN A 97 4.51 -7.96 -7.78
CA ASN A 97 4.34 -7.22 -6.53
C ASN A 97 4.88 -5.78 -6.66
N ASN A 98 4.45 -4.90 -5.75
CA ASN A 98 4.94 -3.52 -5.62
C ASN A 98 4.69 -2.72 -6.91
N ILE A 99 5.71 -2.04 -7.44
CA ILE A 99 5.65 -1.21 -8.65
C ILE A 99 5.49 -1.99 -9.96
N PHE A 100 5.47 -3.33 -9.89
CA PHE A 100 5.22 -4.20 -11.04
C PHE A 100 3.75 -4.65 -11.12
N ALA A 101 2.95 -4.34 -10.10
CA ALA A 101 1.53 -4.61 -10.10
C ALA A 101 0.80 -3.55 -10.94
N GLU A 102 -0.18 -3.97 -11.74
CA GLU A 102 -1.00 -3.06 -12.53
C GLU A 102 -1.95 -2.27 -11.62
N SER A 103 -2.02 -0.94 -11.79
CA SER A 103 -3.01 -0.08 -11.14
C SER A 103 -4.37 -0.25 -11.81
N ALA A 104 -5.45 -0.42 -11.03
CA ALA A 104 -6.79 -0.64 -11.57
C ALA A 104 -7.41 0.60 -12.24
N LYS A 105 -6.73 1.76 -12.17
CA LYS A 105 -7.05 2.97 -12.93
C LYS A 105 -5.75 3.68 -13.32
N ALA A 106 -5.49 3.75 -14.62
CA ALA A 106 -4.59 4.71 -15.23
C ALA A 106 -5.40 5.55 -16.23
N ASP A 107 -6.55 6.09 -15.79
CA ASP A 107 -7.32 7.06 -16.56
C ASP A 107 -7.57 8.28 -15.68
N SER A 108 -7.11 9.45 -16.16
CA SER A 108 -7.23 10.80 -15.59
C SER A 108 -6.38 11.16 -14.36
N VAL A 109 -5.09 11.41 -14.60
CA VAL A 109 -4.48 12.58 -13.95
C VAL A 109 -4.40 13.65 -15.03
N ALA A 110 -5.33 14.61 -14.98
CA ALA A 110 -5.17 15.85 -15.74
C ALA A 110 -3.95 16.59 -15.17
N GLU A 111 -3.03 16.99 -16.05
CA GLU A 111 -1.95 17.92 -15.76
C GLU A 111 -2.50 19.13 -14.99
N PRO A 112 -1.89 19.54 -13.85
CA PRO A 112 -2.20 20.84 -13.28
C PRO A 112 -1.67 21.90 -14.25
N ASN A 113 -2.57 22.69 -14.82
CA ASN A 113 -2.30 23.78 -15.76
C ASN A 113 -1.05 24.60 -15.35
N SER A 114 -0.24 24.90 -16.37
CA SER A 114 0.80 25.94 -16.40
C SER A 114 0.32 27.29 -15.88
#